data_AF-A0A178MLX2-F1
#
_entry.id   AF-A0A178MLX2-F1
#
_cell.length_a   1.000
_cell.length_b   1.000
_cell.length_c   1.000
_cell.angle_alpha   90.00
_cell.angle_beta   90.00
_cell.angle_gamma   90.00
#
_symmetry.space_group_name_H-M   'P 1'
#
loop_
_entity.id
_entity.type
_entity.pdbx_description
1 polymer ?
#
loop_
_entity_poly.entity_id
_entity_poly.type
_entity_poly.pdbx_seq_one_letter_code
_entity_poly.pdbx_strand_id
1 'polypeptide(L)'
;MPSCLGLSLEGCAYDPANTAIVYFTLGDVVAALGVTLIVPQFLKPIYLFRLKVRRISLIAIYGLVFVGTLPIAIAALLPQFPIPRVAIIGHPLFWEFVGIILFVTAYGSLAFGSLAPITIRAGTVERFVRAGAALLEEGNERDCVDFAGDLARNLPFLIRLANFIEERREFSAFMLFRYRGMIKDGRYAASFFGIISDHKFCAALVTSSPWLAADIMNALARKRLSSRHAERFVQELALQTILLDQSMMSREVGYGGFSVAPVLSESLFGDHFIARTYTPFAGILFGSLGAPTRAMMMRLNAAAELSLQAAFGEGSYWPGPNFFHLQDIYESVFRELSEMKRANSLESGLSIEATSGVATLIKITRKHLATLPADRIYDLYQSNADGYDHGNIIEAVAELTYKSLEAIANSFEGVSDPFWSHVHGTLHDLFPFYENGTCQ
;
A
#
# COMPACT_ATOMS: atom_id res chain seq x y z
N MET A 1 -35.50 53.06 -17.25
CA MET A 1 -36.50 52.12 -16.72
C MET A 1 -35.73 50.95 -16.14
N PRO A 2 -35.83 50.69 -14.82
CA PRO A 2 -35.05 49.63 -14.20
C PRO A 2 -35.56 48.27 -14.70
N SER A 3 -34.69 47.51 -15.34
CA SER A 3 -34.95 46.14 -15.77
C SER A 3 -35.16 45.25 -14.54
N CYS A 4 -36.42 45.05 -14.17
CA CYS A 4 -36.82 44.16 -13.09
C CYS A 4 -36.48 42.71 -13.48
N LEU A 5 -35.69 42.02 -12.66
CA LEU A 5 -35.21 40.63 -12.84
C LEU A 5 -36.32 39.56 -12.69
N GLY A 6 -37.59 39.92 -12.94
CA GLY A 6 -38.73 38.99 -12.94
C GLY A 6 -39.15 38.44 -11.56
N LEU A 7 -38.55 38.88 -10.45
CA LEU A 7 -38.80 38.34 -9.10
C LEU A 7 -39.36 39.37 -8.09
N SER A 8 -39.85 40.52 -8.55
CA SER A 8 -40.47 41.51 -7.67
C SER A 8 -41.91 41.09 -7.35
N LEU A 9 -42.18 40.69 -6.10
CA LEU A 9 -43.54 40.44 -5.58
C LEU A 9 -44.43 41.69 -5.55
N GLU A 10 -43.88 42.89 -5.79
CA GLU A 10 -44.63 44.15 -5.77
C GLU A 10 -44.42 44.96 -7.06
N GLY A 11 -45.29 44.75 -8.05
CA GLY A 11 -45.68 45.80 -9.00
C GLY A 11 -44.93 45.94 -10.34
N CYS A 12 -43.91 45.13 -10.64
CA CYS A 12 -43.28 45.11 -11.98
C CYS A 12 -43.98 44.10 -12.91
N ALA A 13 -44.73 44.57 -13.93
CA ALA A 13 -45.36 43.71 -14.94
C ALA A 13 -44.30 43.17 -15.91
N TYR A 14 -43.81 41.95 -15.67
CA TYR A 14 -42.99 41.20 -16.61
C TYR A 14 -43.82 40.91 -17.86
N ASP A 15 -43.51 41.56 -18.99
CA ASP A 15 -44.12 41.25 -20.28
C ASP A 15 -43.48 39.98 -20.86
N PRO A 16 -44.18 38.85 -20.88
CA PRO A 16 -43.61 37.61 -21.37
C PRO A 16 -43.45 37.60 -22.89
N ALA A 17 -44.19 38.45 -23.63
CA ALA A 17 -44.10 38.53 -25.08
C ALA A 17 -42.87 39.31 -25.54
N ASN A 18 -42.31 40.15 -24.66
CA ASN A 18 -41.14 40.97 -24.92
C ASN A 18 -40.08 40.73 -23.83
N THR A 19 -39.68 39.48 -23.65
CA THR A 19 -38.58 39.13 -22.75
C THR A 19 -37.28 39.68 -23.32
N ALA A 20 -36.90 40.87 -22.89
CA ALA A 20 -35.65 41.54 -23.30
C ALA A 20 -34.39 40.71 -23.01
N ILE A 21 -34.49 39.64 -22.21
CA ILE A 21 -33.38 38.80 -21.79
C ILE A 21 -33.83 37.33 -21.76
N VAL A 22 -33.44 36.56 -22.78
CA VAL A 22 -33.39 35.08 -22.73
C VAL A 22 -31.96 34.73 -22.32
N TYR A 23 -31.76 34.04 -21.21
CA TYR A 23 -30.43 33.80 -20.66
C TYR A 23 -29.73 32.60 -21.31
N PHE A 24 -30.50 31.64 -21.82
CA PHE A 24 -29.98 30.44 -22.48
C PHE A 24 -30.52 30.27 -23.89
N THR A 25 -29.60 30.15 -24.86
CA THR A 25 -29.94 29.92 -26.27
C THR A 25 -29.92 28.42 -26.60
N LEU A 26 -30.51 28.06 -27.74
CA LEU A 26 -30.38 26.71 -28.30
C LEU A 26 -28.91 26.32 -28.53
N GLY A 27 -28.03 27.28 -28.84
CA GLY A 27 -26.60 27.06 -28.98
C GLY A 27 -25.96 26.59 -27.68
N ASP A 28 -26.36 27.18 -26.55
CA ASP A 28 -25.85 26.82 -25.21
C ASP A 28 -26.30 25.41 -24.80
N VAL A 29 -27.52 25.00 -25.19
CA VAL A 29 -28.01 23.63 -24.99
C VAL A 29 -27.16 22.62 -25.75
N VAL A 30 -26.86 22.91 -27.02
CA VAL A 30 -26.00 22.05 -27.85
C VAL A 30 -24.58 21.99 -27.28
N ALA A 31 -24.04 23.12 -26.82
CA ALA A 31 -22.74 23.17 -26.17
C ALA A 31 -22.71 22.33 -24.88
N ALA A 32 -23.72 22.45 -24.01
CA ALA A 32 -23.81 21.66 -22.77
C ALA A 32 -23.90 20.14 -23.03
N LEU A 33 -24.67 19.74 -24.06
CA LEU A 33 -24.70 18.35 -24.51
C LEU A 33 -23.34 17.89 -25.05
N GLY A 34 -22.68 18.72 -25.86
CA GLY A 34 -21.34 18.45 -26.37
C GLY A 34 -20.34 18.22 -25.25
N VAL A 35 -20.31 19.12 -24.24
CA VAL A 35 -19.46 18.97 -23.05
C VAL A 35 -19.76 17.66 -22.33
N THR A 36 -21.04 17.32 -22.16
CA THR A 36 -21.45 16.08 -21.48
C THR A 36 -20.98 14.82 -22.21
N LEU A 37 -21.03 14.81 -23.54
CA LEU A 37 -20.56 13.68 -24.35
C LEU A 37 -19.03 13.54 -24.33
N ILE A 38 -18.32 14.63 -24.06
CA ILE A 38 -16.86 14.65 -23.94
C ILE A 38 -16.38 14.11 -22.58
N VAL A 39 -17.12 14.33 -21.49
CA VAL A 39 -16.78 13.87 -20.13
C VAL A 39 -16.27 12.41 -20.04
N PRO A 40 -16.91 11.39 -20.64
CA PRO A 40 -16.43 10.01 -20.54
C PRO A 40 -15.04 9.78 -21.15
N GLN A 41 -14.62 10.61 -22.11
CA GLN A 41 -13.27 10.50 -22.71
C GLN A 41 -12.17 10.97 -21.75
N PHE A 42 -12.52 11.80 -20.77
CA PHE A 42 -11.58 12.38 -19.81
C PHE A 42 -11.71 11.78 -18.40
N LEU A 43 -12.65 10.87 -18.18
CA LEU A 43 -12.82 10.19 -16.90
C LEU A 43 -11.74 9.12 -16.73
N LYS A 44 -10.74 9.43 -15.90
CA LYS A 44 -9.74 8.45 -15.46
C LYS A 44 -10.40 7.22 -14.81
N PRO A 45 -9.80 6.03 -14.93
CA PRO A 45 -10.28 4.80 -14.28
C PRO A 45 -10.53 4.96 -12.78
N ILE A 46 -9.68 5.71 -12.06
CA ILE A 46 -9.89 6.00 -10.63
C ILE A 46 -11.21 6.72 -10.33
N TYR A 47 -11.67 7.61 -11.22
CA TYR A 47 -12.94 8.32 -11.05
C TYR A 47 -14.13 7.40 -11.29
N LEU A 48 -14.02 6.50 -12.27
CA LEU A 48 -15.02 5.45 -12.52
C LEU A 48 -15.14 4.51 -11.33
N PHE A 49 -14.01 4.13 -10.72
CA PHE A 49 -13.98 3.38 -9.47
C PHE A 49 -14.77 4.10 -8.36
N ARG A 50 -14.48 5.38 -8.12
CA ARG A 50 -15.17 6.18 -7.09
C ARG A 50 -16.68 6.31 -7.31
N LEU A 51 -17.10 6.50 -8.56
CA LEU A 51 -18.52 6.53 -8.93
C LEU A 51 -19.21 5.18 -8.70
N LYS A 52 -18.56 4.06 -9.10
CA LYS A 52 -19.06 2.70 -8.91
C LYS A 52 -19.29 2.38 -7.43
N VAL A 53 -18.35 2.73 -6.55
CA VAL A 53 -18.51 2.49 -5.10
C VAL A 53 -19.66 3.31 -4.51
N ARG A 54 -19.84 4.56 -4.94
CA ARG A 54 -20.90 5.47 -4.47
C ARG A 54 -22.30 5.20 -5.03
N ARG A 55 -22.48 4.19 -5.91
CA ARG A 55 -23.72 3.96 -6.69
C ARG A 55 -24.12 5.12 -7.61
N ILE A 56 -23.18 5.99 -7.98
CA ILE A 56 -23.50 7.08 -8.89
C ILE A 56 -23.38 6.53 -10.30
N SER A 57 -24.52 6.22 -10.91
CA SER A 57 -24.57 5.71 -12.28
C SER A 57 -24.29 6.85 -13.27
N LEU A 58 -23.34 6.65 -14.18
CA LEU A 58 -23.13 7.57 -15.29
C LEU A 58 -24.40 7.73 -16.14
N ILE A 59 -25.19 6.67 -16.29
CA ILE A 59 -26.48 6.72 -16.99
C ILE A 59 -27.45 7.68 -16.28
N ALA A 60 -27.46 7.71 -14.95
CA ALA A 60 -28.29 8.64 -14.20
C ALA A 60 -27.82 10.09 -14.37
N ILE A 61 -26.49 10.32 -14.41
CA ILE A 61 -25.93 11.65 -14.69
C ILE A 61 -26.31 12.11 -16.10
N TYR A 62 -26.13 11.26 -17.12
CA TYR A 62 -26.53 11.58 -18.49
C TYR A 62 -28.04 11.77 -18.63
N GLY A 63 -28.82 10.94 -17.95
CA GLY A 63 -30.27 11.10 -17.86
C GLY A 63 -30.66 12.45 -17.26
N LEU A 64 -30.01 12.89 -16.18
CA LEU A 64 -30.27 14.21 -15.58
C LEU A 64 -29.91 15.36 -16.51
N VAL A 65 -28.78 15.28 -17.21
CA VAL A 65 -28.38 16.29 -18.21
C VAL A 65 -29.41 16.32 -19.35
N PHE A 66 -29.78 15.17 -19.90
CA PHE A 66 -30.72 15.07 -21.02
C PHE A 66 -32.14 15.49 -20.62
N VAL A 67 -32.58 15.16 -19.41
CA VAL A 67 -33.85 15.65 -18.88
C VAL A 67 -33.76 17.15 -18.61
N GLY A 68 -32.58 17.68 -18.23
CA GLY A 68 -32.33 19.11 -18.01
C GLY A 68 -32.32 19.96 -19.29
N THR A 69 -31.96 19.39 -20.44
CA THR A 69 -32.02 20.10 -21.72
C THR A 69 -33.45 20.35 -22.19
N LEU A 70 -34.41 19.47 -21.86
CA LEU A 70 -35.81 19.61 -22.26
C LEU A 70 -36.45 20.91 -21.71
N PRO A 71 -36.38 21.23 -20.40
CA PRO A 71 -36.78 22.53 -19.85
C PRO A 71 -36.14 23.71 -20.57
N ILE A 72 -34.84 23.69 -20.85
CA ILE A 72 -34.18 24.82 -21.51
C ILE A 72 -34.64 24.98 -22.96
N ALA A 73 -34.84 23.87 -23.68
CA ALA A 73 -35.42 23.90 -25.02
C ALA A 73 -36.85 24.45 -25.01
N ILE A 74 -37.68 24.03 -24.03
CA ILE A 74 -39.03 24.58 -23.83
C ILE A 74 -38.93 26.09 -23.56
N ALA A 75 -38.03 26.54 -22.67
CA ALA A 75 -37.84 27.94 -22.35
C ALA A 75 -37.47 28.78 -23.59
N ALA A 76 -36.58 28.25 -24.44
CA ALA A 76 -36.15 28.91 -25.68
C ALA A 76 -37.26 28.99 -26.75
N LEU A 77 -38.15 27.99 -26.80
CA LEU A 77 -39.26 27.92 -27.75
C LEU A 77 -40.50 28.69 -27.27
N LEU A 78 -40.71 28.81 -25.96
CA LEU A 78 -41.91 29.42 -25.38
C LEU A 78 -42.20 30.86 -25.86
N PRO A 79 -41.20 31.74 -26.10
CA PRO A 79 -41.42 33.05 -26.69
C PRO A 79 -42.08 33.02 -28.08
N GLN A 80 -41.93 31.93 -28.83
CA GLN A 80 -42.46 31.80 -30.19
C GLN A 80 -43.95 31.41 -30.23
N PHE A 81 -44.52 30.95 -29.11
CA PHE A 81 -45.91 30.50 -29.05
C PHE A 81 -46.81 31.53 -28.32
N PRO A 82 -47.96 31.91 -28.90
CA PRO A 82 -48.92 32.84 -28.30
C PRO A 82 -49.83 32.12 -27.29
N ILE A 83 -49.26 31.58 -26.21
CA ILE A 83 -49.99 30.91 -25.12
C ILE A 83 -50.39 31.97 -24.06
N PRO A 84 -51.60 31.92 -23.48
CA PRO A 84 -51.96 32.79 -22.35
C PRO A 84 -51.15 32.43 -21.09
N ARG A 85 -50.32 33.36 -20.62
CA ARG A 85 -49.31 33.12 -19.56
C ARG A 85 -49.80 33.55 -18.18
N VAL A 86 -50.91 32.95 -17.75
CA VAL A 86 -51.55 33.24 -16.44
C VAL A 86 -50.94 32.40 -15.31
N ALA A 87 -50.20 31.33 -15.64
CA ALA A 87 -49.57 30.43 -14.68
C ALA A 87 -48.04 30.52 -14.72
N ILE A 88 -47.38 30.24 -13.60
CA ILE A 88 -45.90 30.24 -13.43
C ILE A 88 -45.19 29.37 -14.50
N ILE A 89 -45.83 28.29 -14.94
CA ILE A 89 -45.34 27.36 -15.97
C ILE A 89 -45.23 28.04 -17.36
N GLY A 90 -45.96 29.13 -17.58
CA GLY A 90 -45.91 29.94 -18.80
C GLY A 90 -44.75 30.94 -18.84
N HIS A 91 -43.87 30.97 -17.84
CA HIS A 91 -42.69 31.84 -17.82
C HIS A 91 -41.44 31.05 -18.26
N PRO A 92 -40.68 31.53 -19.27
CA PRO A 92 -39.42 30.89 -19.70
C PRO A 92 -38.42 30.68 -18.55
N LEU A 93 -38.34 31.68 -17.65
CA LEU A 93 -37.43 31.67 -16.50
C LEU A 93 -37.67 30.51 -15.53
N PHE A 94 -38.92 30.07 -15.37
CA PHE A 94 -39.24 28.88 -14.56
C PHE A 94 -38.55 27.63 -15.13
N TRP A 95 -38.66 27.43 -16.44
CA TRP A 95 -38.06 26.28 -17.12
C TRP A 95 -36.53 26.36 -17.18
N GLU A 96 -35.95 27.56 -17.38
CA GLU A 96 -34.51 27.76 -17.26
C GLU A 96 -34.00 27.36 -15.86
N PHE A 97 -34.69 27.78 -14.80
CA PHE A 97 -34.30 27.45 -13.42
C PHE A 97 -34.37 25.94 -13.14
N VAL A 98 -35.41 25.26 -13.62
CA VAL A 98 -35.52 23.80 -13.53
C VAL A 98 -34.36 23.12 -14.27
N GLY A 99 -34.04 23.57 -15.48
CA GLY A 99 -32.89 23.07 -16.26
C GLY A 99 -31.58 23.26 -15.51
N ILE A 100 -31.30 24.47 -15.02
CA ILE A 100 -30.09 24.79 -14.25
C ILE A 100 -29.96 23.90 -13.02
N ILE A 101 -31.02 23.70 -12.24
CA ILE A 101 -30.98 22.81 -11.07
C ILE A 101 -30.58 21.39 -11.48
N LEU A 102 -31.13 20.87 -12.58
CA LEU A 102 -30.80 19.54 -13.08
C LEU A 102 -29.34 19.44 -13.52
N PHE A 103 -28.81 20.43 -14.25
CA PHE A 103 -27.40 20.48 -14.62
C PHE A 103 -26.48 20.58 -13.40
N VAL A 104 -26.76 21.48 -12.47
CA VAL A 104 -25.98 21.67 -11.25
C VAL A 104 -26.00 20.39 -10.41
N THR A 105 -27.15 19.70 -10.32
CA THR A 105 -27.26 18.43 -9.61
C THR A 105 -26.47 17.33 -10.30
N ALA A 106 -26.53 17.26 -11.64
CA ALA A 106 -25.82 16.25 -12.42
C ALA A 106 -24.30 16.41 -12.32
N TYR A 107 -23.77 17.61 -12.62
CA TYR A 107 -22.34 17.89 -12.54
C TYR A 107 -21.84 17.94 -11.11
N GLY A 108 -22.65 18.43 -10.17
CA GLY A 108 -22.34 18.39 -8.74
C GLY A 108 -22.20 16.96 -8.23
N SER A 109 -23.12 16.06 -8.62
CA SER A 109 -23.04 14.64 -8.28
C SER A 109 -21.83 13.95 -8.92
N LEU A 110 -21.52 14.29 -10.18
CA LEU A 110 -20.34 13.79 -10.86
C LEU A 110 -19.06 14.25 -10.16
N ALA A 111 -18.92 15.54 -9.88
CA ALA A 111 -17.75 16.14 -9.24
C ALA A 111 -17.56 15.61 -7.81
N PHE A 112 -18.63 15.58 -7.01
CA PHE A 112 -18.59 14.98 -5.68
C PHE A 112 -18.25 13.49 -5.76
N GLY A 113 -18.84 12.79 -6.73
CA GLY A 113 -18.66 11.36 -6.94
C GLY A 113 -17.24 10.97 -7.37
N SER A 114 -16.54 11.81 -8.13
CA SER A 114 -15.21 11.54 -8.68
C SER A 114 -14.07 12.11 -7.83
N LEU A 115 -14.24 13.32 -7.27
CA LEU A 115 -13.15 14.02 -6.58
C LEU A 115 -13.03 13.63 -5.11
N ALA A 116 -14.14 13.34 -4.43
CA ALA A 116 -14.09 13.03 -3.02
C ALA A 116 -13.42 11.66 -2.78
N PRO A 117 -12.52 11.52 -1.79
CA PRO A 117 -11.94 10.24 -1.41
C PRO A 117 -13.01 9.30 -0.83
N ILE A 118 -12.85 8.00 -1.04
CA ILE A 118 -13.83 7.00 -0.61
C ILE A 118 -13.60 6.64 0.85
N THR A 119 -14.70 6.55 1.60
CA THR A 119 -14.75 5.88 2.90
C THR A 119 -15.79 4.78 2.85
N ILE A 120 -15.35 3.54 3.08
CA ILE A 120 -16.20 2.36 3.09
C ILE A 120 -17.06 2.36 4.35
N ARG A 121 -18.33 1.95 4.19
CA ARG A 121 -19.26 1.66 5.28
C ARG A 121 -19.68 0.20 5.22
N ALA A 122 -20.22 -0.33 6.34
CA ALA A 122 -20.80 -1.68 6.36
C ALA A 122 -21.82 -1.85 5.22
N GLY A 123 -21.75 -2.98 4.51
CA GLY A 123 -22.58 -3.30 3.35
C GLY A 123 -22.13 -2.67 2.01
N THR A 124 -21.05 -1.88 1.99
CA THR A 124 -20.45 -1.35 0.74
C THR A 124 -19.12 -2.01 0.37
N VAL A 125 -18.59 -2.88 1.24
CA VAL A 125 -17.29 -3.53 1.08
C VAL A 125 -17.22 -4.33 -0.21
N GLU A 126 -18.23 -5.15 -0.52
CA GLU A 126 -18.31 -5.94 -1.76
C GLU A 126 -18.05 -5.10 -3.02
N ARG A 127 -18.55 -3.86 -3.05
CA ARG A 127 -18.41 -2.99 -4.24
C ARG A 127 -17.08 -2.31 -4.30
N PHE A 128 -16.58 -1.87 -3.14
CA PHE A 128 -15.22 -1.36 -3.06
C PHE A 128 -14.23 -2.41 -3.55
N VAL A 129 -14.36 -3.65 -3.05
CA VAL A 129 -13.50 -4.77 -3.42
C VAL A 129 -13.63 -5.12 -4.91
N ARG A 130 -14.85 -5.27 -5.44
CA ARG A 130 -15.04 -5.58 -6.88
C ARG A 130 -14.57 -4.46 -7.79
N ALA A 131 -14.86 -3.21 -7.45
CA ALA A 131 -14.43 -2.07 -8.25
C ALA A 131 -12.91 -1.86 -8.16
N GLY A 132 -12.32 -2.11 -6.99
CA GLY A 132 -10.87 -2.07 -6.77
C GLY A 132 -10.16 -3.17 -7.53
N ALA A 133 -10.69 -4.40 -7.51
CA ALA A 133 -10.16 -5.51 -8.30
C ALA A 133 -10.18 -5.21 -9.80
N ALA A 134 -11.31 -4.72 -10.32
CA ALA A 134 -11.40 -4.31 -11.73
C ALA A 134 -10.43 -3.15 -12.07
N LEU A 135 -10.26 -2.19 -11.15
CA LEU A 135 -9.29 -1.10 -11.34
C LEU A 135 -7.85 -1.61 -11.37
N LEU A 136 -7.49 -2.57 -10.53
CA LEU A 136 -6.14 -3.16 -10.52
C LEU A 136 -5.87 -4.05 -11.74
N GLU A 137 -6.91 -4.65 -12.31
CA GLU A 137 -6.84 -5.46 -13.53
C GLU A 137 -6.68 -4.59 -14.80
N GLU A 138 -7.46 -3.51 -14.91
CA GLU A 138 -7.50 -2.64 -16.10
C GLU A 138 -6.56 -1.43 -16.02
N GLY A 139 -6.21 -1.01 -14.81
CA GLY A 139 -5.55 0.26 -14.52
C GLY A 139 -4.06 0.28 -14.91
N ASN A 140 -3.57 1.48 -15.21
CA ASN A 140 -2.13 1.71 -15.35
C ASN A 140 -1.47 1.93 -13.97
N GLU A 141 -0.14 2.01 -13.94
CA GLU A 141 0.63 2.25 -12.70
C GLU A 141 0.18 3.50 -11.94
N ARG A 142 -0.20 4.56 -12.68
CA ARG A 142 -0.67 5.82 -12.08
C ARG A 142 -2.04 5.67 -11.43
N ASP A 143 -2.94 4.88 -12.02
CA ASP A 143 -4.24 4.57 -11.43
C ASP A 143 -4.07 3.73 -10.16
N CYS A 144 -3.09 2.82 -10.12
CA CYS A 144 -2.72 2.07 -8.91
C CYS A 144 -2.24 3.00 -7.78
N VAL A 145 -1.40 3.99 -8.10
CA VAL A 145 -0.95 5.01 -7.15
C VAL A 145 -2.11 5.85 -6.62
N ASP A 146 -2.97 6.36 -7.52
CA ASP A 146 -4.13 7.15 -7.12
C ASP A 146 -5.12 6.32 -6.26
N PHE A 147 -5.25 5.02 -6.56
CA PHE A 147 -6.05 4.07 -5.79
C PHE A 147 -5.49 3.82 -4.38
N ALA A 148 -4.17 3.77 -4.23
CA ALA A 148 -3.54 3.52 -2.94
C ALA A 148 -3.98 4.54 -1.87
N GLY A 149 -4.24 5.79 -2.26
CA GLY A 149 -4.73 6.82 -1.34
C GLY A 149 -6.12 6.52 -0.77
N ASP A 150 -7.00 5.96 -1.61
CA ASP A 150 -8.32 5.47 -1.19
C ASP A 150 -8.18 4.16 -0.38
N LEU A 151 -7.25 3.28 -0.75
CA LEU A 151 -6.95 2.05 -0.01
C LEU A 151 -6.48 2.35 1.42
N ALA A 152 -5.47 3.22 1.58
CA ALA A 152 -4.85 3.54 2.87
C ALA A 152 -5.88 4.02 3.91
N ARG A 153 -6.84 4.85 3.48
CA ARG A 153 -7.92 5.35 4.35
C ARG A 153 -8.84 4.25 4.85
N ASN A 154 -9.04 3.21 4.04
CA ASN A 154 -10.00 2.14 4.30
C ASN A 154 -9.36 0.87 4.85
N LEU A 155 -8.04 0.72 4.73
CA LEU A 155 -7.31 -0.47 5.14
C LEU A 155 -7.57 -0.85 6.61
N PRO A 156 -7.58 0.07 7.59
CA PRO A 156 -7.87 -0.29 8.98
C PRO A 156 -9.25 -0.93 9.17
N PHE A 157 -10.24 -0.48 8.40
CA PHE A 157 -11.59 -1.03 8.44
C PHE A 157 -11.64 -2.41 7.79
N LEU A 158 -10.96 -2.60 6.66
CA LEU A 158 -10.86 -3.89 5.97
C LEU A 158 -10.15 -4.94 6.83
N ILE A 159 -9.07 -4.58 7.52
CA ILE A 159 -8.36 -5.52 8.42
C ILE A 159 -9.26 -5.96 9.57
N ARG A 160 -10.00 -5.04 10.20
CA ARG A 160 -10.94 -5.41 11.28
C ARG A 160 -12.03 -6.37 10.79
N LEU A 161 -12.52 -6.19 9.58
CA LEU A 161 -13.50 -7.08 8.97
C LEU A 161 -12.91 -8.45 8.63
N ALA A 162 -11.69 -8.49 8.09
CA ALA A 162 -10.99 -9.74 7.80
C ALA A 162 -10.64 -10.50 9.09
N ASN A 163 -10.15 -9.81 10.12
CA ASN A 163 -9.82 -10.41 11.41
C ASN A 163 -11.07 -11.00 12.11
N PHE A 164 -12.24 -10.37 11.95
CA PHE A 164 -13.50 -10.90 12.49
C PHE A 164 -13.83 -12.31 11.97
N ILE A 165 -13.46 -12.64 10.73
CA ILE A 165 -13.66 -13.99 10.18
C ILE A 165 -12.53 -14.95 10.54
N GLU A 166 -11.34 -14.43 10.82
CA GLU A 166 -10.15 -15.20 11.15
C GLU A 166 -10.19 -15.76 12.58
N GLU A 167 -10.59 -14.93 13.56
CA GLU A 167 -10.69 -15.32 14.98
C GLU A 167 -11.74 -16.42 15.22
N ARG A 168 -12.62 -16.69 14.25
CA ARG A 168 -13.78 -17.59 14.40
C ARG A 168 -13.70 -18.72 13.39
N ARG A 169 -13.06 -19.83 13.78
CA ARG A 169 -12.99 -21.06 12.98
C ARG A 169 -14.38 -21.64 12.67
N GLU A 170 -15.33 -21.51 13.59
CA GLU A 170 -16.70 -21.99 13.42
C GLU A 170 -17.72 -20.93 13.85
N PHE A 171 -18.70 -20.67 12.98
CA PHE A 171 -19.82 -19.78 13.29
C PHE A 171 -21.03 -20.61 13.68
N SER A 172 -21.59 -20.38 14.87
CA SER A 172 -22.88 -20.94 15.24
C SER A 172 -24.00 -20.42 14.31
N ALA A 173 -25.08 -21.18 14.16
CA ALA A 173 -26.23 -20.77 13.34
C ALA A 173 -26.78 -19.39 13.72
N PHE A 174 -26.81 -19.08 15.02
CA PHE A 174 -27.20 -17.75 15.51
C PHE A 174 -26.25 -16.65 15.04
N MET A 175 -24.94 -16.88 15.07
CA MET A 175 -23.94 -15.91 14.60
C MET A 175 -24.03 -15.69 13.09
N LEU A 176 -24.22 -16.76 12.32
CA LEU A 176 -24.45 -16.66 10.87
C LEU A 176 -25.67 -15.81 10.55
N PHE A 177 -26.75 -15.95 11.33
CA PHE A 177 -27.95 -15.13 11.17
C PHE A 177 -27.72 -13.67 11.58
N ARG A 178 -27.20 -13.44 12.80
CA ARG A 178 -27.04 -12.10 13.40
C ARG A 178 -25.99 -11.23 12.68
N TYR A 179 -24.91 -11.85 12.22
CA TYR A 179 -23.74 -11.18 11.63
C TYR A 179 -23.55 -11.49 10.15
N ARG A 180 -24.58 -11.97 9.44
CA ARG A 180 -24.50 -12.35 8.02
C ARG A 180 -23.81 -11.31 7.14
N GLY A 181 -24.16 -10.03 7.31
CA GLY A 181 -23.59 -8.93 6.55
C GLY A 181 -22.10 -8.72 6.83
N MET A 182 -21.71 -8.75 8.11
CA MET A 182 -20.32 -8.58 8.54
C MET A 182 -19.44 -9.75 8.11
N ILE A 183 -19.96 -10.99 8.16
CA ILE A 183 -19.25 -12.18 7.67
C ILE A 183 -19.04 -12.08 6.15
N LYS A 184 -20.06 -11.65 5.41
CA LYS A 184 -19.96 -11.43 3.96
C LYS A 184 -18.91 -10.35 3.64
N ASP A 185 -18.97 -9.22 4.32
CA ASP A 185 -18.00 -8.12 4.17
C ASP A 185 -16.58 -8.55 4.55
N GLY A 186 -16.42 -9.33 5.63
CA GLY A 186 -15.14 -9.90 6.06
C GLY A 186 -14.52 -10.84 5.04
N ARG A 187 -15.34 -11.70 4.40
CA ARG A 187 -14.88 -12.56 3.29
C ARG A 187 -14.40 -11.74 2.09
N TYR A 188 -15.12 -10.70 1.70
CA TYR A 188 -14.68 -9.80 0.64
C TYR A 188 -13.38 -9.08 1.01
N ALA A 189 -13.26 -8.58 2.24
CA ALA A 189 -12.03 -7.93 2.71
C ALA A 189 -10.84 -8.91 2.68
N ALA A 190 -11.01 -10.13 3.19
CA ALA A 190 -9.98 -11.17 3.17
C ALA A 190 -9.53 -11.53 1.75
N SER A 191 -10.48 -11.77 0.83
CA SER A 191 -10.14 -12.02 -0.58
C SER A 191 -9.43 -10.83 -1.22
N PHE A 192 -9.82 -9.60 -0.85
CA PHE A 192 -9.21 -8.40 -1.39
C PHE A 192 -7.76 -8.22 -0.98
N PHE A 193 -7.37 -8.63 0.24
CA PHE A 193 -5.95 -8.64 0.62
C PHE A 193 -5.10 -9.50 -0.32
N GLY A 194 -5.63 -10.64 -0.79
CA GLY A 194 -4.96 -11.46 -1.80
C GLY A 194 -4.80 -10.73 -3.15
N ILE A 195 -5.78 -9.91 -3.55
CA ILE A 195 -5.74 -9.14 -4.81
C ILE A 195 -4.73 -7.99 -4.71
N ILE A 196 -4.73 -7.24 -3.61
CA ILE A 196 -3.77 -6.13 -3.43
C ILE A 196 -2.35 -6.63 -3.14
N SER A 197 -2.16 -7.92 -2.85
CA SER A 197 -0.84 -8.55 -2.79
C SER A 197 -0.28 -8.85 -4.19
N ASP A 198 -0.86 -8.30 -5.25
CA ASP A 198 -0.29 -8.43 -6.59
C ASP A 198 1.05 -7.69 -6.68
N HIS A 199 2.02 -8.34 -7.34
CA HIS A 199 3.37 -7.83 -7.52
C HIS A 199 3.42 -6.46 -8.21
N LYS A 200 2.58 -6.20 -9.23
CA LYS A 200 2.59 -4.91 -9.96
C LYS A 200 2.08 -3.79 -9.08
N PHE A 201 1.04 -4.06 -8.29
CA PHE A 201 0.50 -3.08 -7.36
C PHE A 201 1.51 -2.74 -6.26
N CYS A 202 2.12 -3.77 -5.64
CA CYS A 202 3.11 -3.57 -4.58
C CYS A 202 4.37 -2.86 -5.12
N ALA A 203 4.84 -3.24 -6.31
CA ALA A 203 5.93 -2.57 -7.02
C ALA A 203 5.63 -1.08 -7.24
N ALA A 204 4.46 -0.76 -7.80
CA ALA A 204 4.02 0.62 -8.02
C ALA A 204 3.97 1.42 -6.71
N LEU A 205 3.56 0.79 -5.60
CA LEU A 205 3.47 1.46 -4.31
C LEU A 205 4.86 1.82 -3.77
N VAL A 206 5.83 0.92 -3.84
CA VAL A 206 7.19 1.15 -3.29
C VAL A 206 8.06 2.04 -4.17
N THR A 207 7.76 2.15 -5.47
CA THR A 207 8.47 3.03 -6.41
C THR A 207 7.84 4.42 -6.47
N SER A 208 6.53 4.48 -6.66
CA SER A 208 5.80 5.70 -7.02
C SER A 208 5.06 6.34 -5.85
N SER A 209 4.87 5.64 -4.72
CA SER A 209 4.20 6.19 -3.52
C SER A 209 4.73 5.65 -2.18
N PRO A 210 6.06 5.73 -1.94
CA PRO A 210 6.67 5.09 -0.77
C PRO A 210 6.24 5.70 0.57
N TRP A 211 5.97 7.01 0.64
CA TRP A 211 5.39 7.63 1.85
C TRP A 211 4.03 7.06 2.21
N LEU A 212 3.22 6.72 1.19
CA LEU A 212 1.91 6.16 1.42
C LEU A 212 1.99 4.68 1.86
N ALA A 213 2.93 3.90 1.31
CA ALA A 213 3.26 2.58 1.82
C ALA A 213 3.67 2.64 3.29
N ALA A 214 4.55 3.59 3.63
CA ALA A 214 4.99 3.79 5.00
C ALA A 214 3.86 4.24 5.93
N ASP A 215 2.99 5.15 5.48
CA ASP A 215 1.80 5.57 6.23
C ASP A 215 0.84 4.41 6.49
N ILE A 216 0.70 3.51 5.50
CA ILE A 216 -0.06 2.28 5.63
C ILE A 216 0.57 1.40 6.72
N MET A 217 1.86 1.08 6.65
CA MET A 217 2.56 0.28 7.67
C MET A 217 2.48 0.91 9.06
N ASN A 218 2.77 2.21 9.18
CA ASN A 218 2.66 2.98 10.41
C ASN A 218 1.23 3.00 10.96
N ALA A 219 0.20 2.95 10.10
CA ALA A 219 -1.19 2.84 10.54
C ALA A 219 -1.52 1.44 11.07
N LEU A 220 -0.92 0.39 10.52
CA LEU A 220 -1.03 -0.98 11.05
C LEU A 220 -0.38 -1.08 12.43
N ALA A 221 0.87 -0.64 12.53
CA ALA A 221 1.66 -0.68 13.76
C ALA A 221 1.03 0.14 14.89
N ARG A 222 0.74 1.43 14.64
CA ARG A 222 0.15 2.32 15.67
C ARG A 222 -1.20 1.82 16.19
N LYS A 223 -2.01 1.20 15.33
CA LYS A 223 -3.32 0.65 15.71
C LYS A 223 -3.26 -0.81 16.16
N ARG A 224 -2.06 -1.42 16.18
CA ARG A 224 -1.81 -2.84 16.48
C ARG A 224 -2.79 -3.75 15.75
N LEU A 225 -3.03 -3.47 14.47
CA LEU A 225 -3.97 -4.25 13.64
C LEU A 225 -3.25 -5.47 13.12
N SER A 226 -3.81 -6.66 13.38
CA SER A 226 -3.29 -7.94 12.89
C SER A 226 -4.34 -8.66 12.06
N SER A 227 -3.92 -9.28 10.96
CA SER A 227 -4.71 -10.30 10.24
C SER A 227 -3.78 -11.09 9.32
N ARG A 228 -3.88 -12.42 9.35
CA ARG A 228 -3.16 -13.31 8.42
C ARG A 228 -3.50 -13.02 6.96
N HIS A 229 -4.69 -12.49 6.68
CA HIS A 229 -5.04 -12.13 5.31
C HIS A 229 -4.20 -10.97 4.77
N ALA A 230 -3.79 -10.03 5.63
CA ALA A 230 -2.96 -8.89 5.25
C ALA A 230 -1.46 -9.21 5.22
N GLU A 231 -1.05 -10.36 5.76
CA GLU A 231 0.35 -10.79 5.85
C GLU A 231 1.02 -10.86 4.47
N ARG A 232 0.38 -11.51 3.50
CA ARG A 232 0.90 -11.60 2.13
C ARG A 232 1.11 -10.23 1.48
N PHE A 233 0.28 -9.24 1.80
CA PHE A 233 0.42 -7.89 1.27
C PHE A 233 1.66 -7.20 1.84
N VAL A 234 1.92 -7.35 3.14
CA VAL A 234 3.12 -6.81 3.78
C VAL A 234 4.38 -7.52 3.28
N GLN A 235 4.34 -8.85 3.15
CA GLN A 235 5.44 -9.65 2.61
C GLN A 235 5.77 -9.27 1.16
N GLU A 236 4.76 -9.11 0.31
CA GLU A 236 4.99 -8.68 -1.08
C GLU A 236 5.54 -7.24 -1.14
N LEU A 237 5.07 -6.33 -0.30
CA LEU A 237 5.65 -4.99 -0.20
C LEU A 237 7.12 -5.03 0.24
N ALA A 238 7.45 -5.84 1.25
CA ALA A 238 8.82 -6.03 1.70
C ALA A 238 9.71 -6.63 0.61
N LEU A 239 9.19 -7.64 -0.10
CA LEU A 239 9.86 -8.27 -1.24
C LEU A 239 10.17 -7.25 -2.34
N GLN A 240 9.17 -6.49 -2.81
CA GLN A 240 9.37 -5.49 -3.86
C GLN A 240 10.30 -4.35 -3.41
N THR A 241 10.29 -4.02 -2.11
CA THR A 241 11.20 -3.03 -1.53
C THR A 241 12.66 -3.47 -1.63
N ILE A 242 12.95 -4.77 -1.42
CA ILE A 242 14.30 -5.36 -1.50
C ILE A 242 14.71 -5.63 -2.95
N LEU A 243 13.79 -6.13 -3.79
CA LEU A 243 14.14 -6.56 -5.16
C LEU A 243 14.33 -5.40 -6.14
N LEU A 244 13.46 -4.39 -6.10
CA LEU A 244 13.42 -3.38 -7.17
C LEU A 244 14.52 -2.32 -7.00
N ASP A 245 15.31 -2.10 -8.04
CA ASP A 245 16.33 -1.04 -8.06
C ASP A 245 15.76 0.37 -8.02
N GLN A 246 14.51 0.52 -8.43
CA GLN A 246 13.78 1.78 -8.39
C GLN A 246 13.00 1.97 -7.08
N SER A 247 13.05 1.02 -6.15
CA SER A 247 12.37 1.15 -4.85
C SER A 247 12.92 2.35 -4.08
N MET A 248 12.09 2.91 -3.19
CA MET A 248 12.56 3.95 -2.29
C MET A 248 13.74 3.49 -1.43
N MET A 249 13.76 2.22 -1.00
CA MET A 249 14.85 1.67 -0.21
C MET A 249 16.19 1.69 -0.96
N SER A 250 16.19 1.50 -2.28
CA SER A 250 17.39 1.68 -3.12
C SER A 250 18.00 3.07 -2.95
N ARG A 251 17.14 4.10 -2.82
CA ARG A 251 17.57 5.49 -2.57
C ARG A 251 17.98 5.72 -1.12
N GLU A 252 17.28 5.11 -0.16
CA GLU A 252 17.59 5.20 1.27
C GLU A 252 18.96 4.57 1.59
N VAL A 253 19.31 3.46 0.95
CA VAL A 253 20.58 2.76 1.18
C VAL A 253 21.73 3.33 0.33
N GLY A 254 21.46 3.76 -0.91
CA GLY A 254 22.49 4.16 -1.87
C GLY A 254 22.77 5.66 -1.99
N TYR A 255 21.85 6.56 -1.59
CA TYR A 255 21.94 8.00 -1.86
C TYR A 255 21.77 8.85 -0.60
N GLY A 256 22.77 9.69 -0.31
CA GLY A 256 22.91 10.44 0.96
C GLY A 256 21.78 11.41 1.33
N GLY A 257 20.87 11.74 0.41
CA GLY A 257 19.72 12.60 0.71
C GLY A 257 18.60 11.87 1.46
N PHE A 258 18.25 10.66 1.01
CA PHE A 258 17.17 9.86 1.61
C PHE A 258 17.65 8.94 2.73
N SER A 259 18.95 8.70 2.84
CA SER A 259 19.55 7.90 3.91
C SER A 259 19.41 8.50 5.31
N VAL A 260 19.16 9.81 5.42
CA VAL A 260 19.02 10.51 6.72
C VAL A 260 17.63 10.30 7.33
N ALA A 261 16.63 9.95 6.51
CA ALA A 261 15.25 9.73 6.96
C ALA A 261 14.64 8.56 6.18
N PRO A 262 15.03 7.30 6.49
CA PRO A 262 14.56 6.11 5.80
C PRO A 262 13.10 5.78 6.16
N VAL A 263 12.14 6.46 5.52
CA VAL A 263 10.72 6.37 5.87
C VAL A 263 10.13 4.99 5.58
N LEU A 264 10.41 4.41 4.40
CA LEU A 264 9.80 3.15 4.01
C LEU A 264 10.43 1.97 4.74
N SER A 265 11.76 1.88 4.72
CA SER A 265 12.48 0.77 5.35
C SER A 265 12.30 0.75 6.88
N GLU A 266 12.28 1.89 7.57
CA GLU A 266 11.94 1.93 9.01
C GLU A 266 10.51 1.45 9.27
N SER A 267 9.54 1.83 8.44
CA SER A 267 8.14 1.43 8.66
C SER A 267 7.88 -0.07 8.44
N LEU A 268 8.64 -0.70 7.53
CA LEU A 268 8.51 -2.13 7.19
C LEU A 268 9.36 -3.02 8.11
N PHE A 269 10.62 -2.63 8.33
CA PHE A 269 11.62 -3.47 9.00
C PHE A 269 12.03 -2.94 10.36
N GLY A 270 11.89 -1.63 10.63
CA GLY A 270 12.24 -0.99 11.89
C GLY A 270 11.12 -1.00 12.95
N ASP A 271 9.93 -1.52 12.63
CA ASP A 271 8.82 -1.66 13.58
C ASP A 271 8.68 -3.12 14.05
N HIS A 272 8.88 -3.36 15.34
CA HIS A 272 8.82 -4.70 15.93
C HIS A 272 7.45 -5.37 15.78
N PHE A 273 6.35 -4.60 15.83
CA PHE A 273 5.01 -5.17 15.63
C PHE A 273 4.85 -5.69 14.21
N ILE A 274 5.32 -4.93 13.21
CA ILE A 274 5.28 -5.37 11.81
C ILE A 274 6.14 -6.61 11.61
N ALA A 275 7.40 -6.59 12.07
CA ALA A 275 8.33 -7.71 11.95
C ALA A 275 7.76 -9.01 12.55
N ARG A 276 7.18 -8.92 13.76
CA ARG A 276 6.62 -10.07 14.48
C ARG A 276 5.30 -10.57 13.90
N THR A 277 4.42 -9.66 13.47
CA THR A 277 3.04 -10.01 13.08
C THR A 277 2.94 -10.42 11.62
N TYR A 278 3.75 -9.81 10.76
CA TYR A 278 3.61 -9.94 9.30
C TYR A 278 4.83 -10.52 8.60
N THR A 279 5.90 -10.83 9.34
CA THR A 279 7.03 -11.64 8.88
C THR A 279 7.57 -11.19 7.50
N PRO A 280 8.01 -9.92 7.36
CA PRO A 280 8.33 -9.33 6.05
C PRO A 280 9.41 -10.07 5.25
N PHE A 281 10.23 -10.92 5.88
CA PHE A 281 11.21 -11.77 5.19
C PHE A 281 10.64 -13.08 4.63
N ALA A 282 9.41 -13.45 4.98
CA ALA A 282 8.80 -14.68 4.52
C ALA A 282 8.58 -14.68 3.00
N GLY A 283 8.95 -15.78 2.34
CA GLY A 283 8.75 -15.97 0.90
C GLY A 283 9.84 -15.37 0.01
N ILE A 284 10.82 -14.64 0.57
CA ILE A 284 11.98 -14.16 -0.18
C ILE A 284 12.94 -15.34 -0.40
N LEU A 285 13.11 -15.79 -1.65
CA LEU A 285 14.05 -16.84 -2.02
C LEU A 285 14.70 -16.48 -3.36
N PHE A 286 15.99 -16.16 -3.38
CA PHE A 286 16.66 -15.64 -4.59
C PHE A 286 16.64 -16.64 -5.76
N GLY A 287 16.80 -17.94 -5.52
CA GLY A 287 16.74 -18.96 -6.58
C GLY A 287 15.48 -18.93 -7.45
N SER A 288 14.32 -18.49 -6.95
CA SER A 288 13.11 -18.31 -7.76
C SER A 288 12.94 -16.90 -8.34
N LEU A 289 13.65 -15.91 -7.79
CA LEU A 289 13.55 -14.50 -8.12
C LEU A 289 14.67 -14.00 -9.05
N GLY A 290 15.70 -14.82 -9.25
CA GLY A 290 16.88 -14.52 -10.05
C GLY A 290 18.15 -14.41 -9.20
N ALA A 291 19.30 -14.35 -9.89
CA ALA A 291 20.60 -14.25 -9.25
C ALA A 291 20.69 -13.02 -8.32
N PRO A 292 21.22 -13.15 -7.08
CA PRO A 292 21.40 -12.03 -6.17
C PRO A 292 22.33 -11.01 -6.79
N THR A 293 21.96 -9.74 -6.67
CA THR A 293 22.79 -8.61 -7.10
C THR A 293 23.35 -7.89 -5.89
N ARG A 294 24.46 -7.16 -6.07
CA ARG A 294 25.04 -6.35 -5.00
C ARG A 294 24.02 -5.36 -4.42
N ALA A 295 23.24 -4.70 -5.27
CA ALA A 295 22.22 -3.74 -4.84
C ALA A 295 21.11 -4.40 -4.01
N MET A 296 20.65 -5.59 -4.40
CA MET A 296 19.71 -6.37 -3.61
C MET A 296 20.29 -6.75 -2.24
N MET A 297 21.56 -7.16 -2.19
CA MET A 297 22.22 -7.48 -0.92
C MET A 297 22.37 -6.28 0.00
N MET A 298 22.73 -5.10 -0.52
CA MET A 298 22.77 -3.86 0.28
C MET A 298 21.40 -3.57 0.93
N ARG A 299 20.31 -3.74 0.18
CA ARG A 299 18.94 -3.55 0.69
C ARG A 299 18.54 -4.63 1.70
N LEU A 300 18.87 -5.89 1.44
CA LEU A 300 18.64 -6.98 2.39
C LEU A 300 19.39 -6.76 3.71
N ASN A 301 20.66 -6.37 3.65
CA ASN A 301 21.50 -6.08 4.81
C ASN A 301 20.90 -4.95 5.66
N ALA A 302 20.48 -3.86 5.02
CA ALA A 302 19.83 -2.74 5.71
C ALA A 302 18.48 -3.15 6.35
N ALA A 303 17.67 -3.96 5.67
CA ALA A 303 16.42 -4.49 6.24
C ALA A 303 16.70 -5.38 7.46
N ALA A 304 17.68 -6.27 7.36
CA ALA A 304 18.11 -7.17 8.42
C ALA A 304 18.59 -6.40 9.66
N GLU A 305 19.42 -5.37 9.44
CA GLU A 305 19.91 -4.48 10.49
C GLU A 305 18.75 -3.77 11.21
N LEU A 306 17.83 -3.16 10.47
CA LEU A 306 16.67 -2.46 11.03
C LEU A 306 15.78 -3.40 11.86
N SER A 307 15.50 -4.61 11.35
CA SER A 307 14.70 -5.61 12.08
C SER A 307 15.39 -6.09 13.36
N LEU A 308 16.70 -6.30 13.33
CA LEU A 308 17.48 -6.69 14.50
C LEU A 308 17.49 -5.59 15.57
N GLN A 309 17.73 -4.35 15.15
CA GLN A 309 17.70 -3.19 16.04
C GLN A 309 16.32 -2.96 16.66
N ALA A 310 15.25 -3.11 15.86
CA ALA A 310 13.87 -2.98 16.35
C ALA A 310 13.54 -4.04 17.42
N ALA A 311 13.93 -5.30 17.19
CA ALA A 311 13.68 -6.38 18.13
C ALA A 311 14.44 -6.17 19.46
N PHE A 312 15.71 -5.78 19.39
CA PHE A 312 16.50 -5.46 20.58
C PHE A 312 16.01 -4.21 21.31
N GLY A 313 15.56 -3.18 20.58
CA GLY A 313 14.99 -1.96 21.18
C GLY A 313 13.73 -2.22 22.01
N GLU A 314 12.92 -3.20 21.62
CA GLU A 314 11.74 -3.65 22.38
C GLU A 314 12.05 -4.75 23.41
N GLY A 315 13.32 -5.17 23.53
CA GLY A 315 13.73 -6.27 24.41
C GLY A 315 13.10 -7.61 24.04
N SER A 316 12.72 -7.80 22.78
CA SER A 316 12.10 -9.03 22.28
C SER A 316 13.15 -9.93 21.65
N TYR A 317 13.54 -10.99 22.37
CA TYR A 317 14.53 -11.98 21.89
C TYR A 317 13.92 -13.16 21.14
N TRP A 318 12.59 -13.30 21.20
CA TRP A 318 11.80 -14.34 20.53
C TRP A 318 10.83 -13.69 19.53
N PRO A 319 11.36 -13.12 18.42
CA PRO A 319 10.63 -12.31 17.45
C PRO A 319 9.68 -13.15 16.58
N GLY A 320 9.66 -14.47 16.78
CA GLY A 320 8.91 -15.42 15.96
C GLY A 320 9.65 -15.77 14.65
N PRO A 321 8.92 -16.23 13.62
CA PRO A 321 9.49 -16.84 12.42
C PRO A 321 10.29 -15.88 11.52
N ASN A 322 10.21 -14.56 11.74
CA ASN A 322 10.82 -13.58 10.84
C ASN A 322 12.35 -13.73 10.70
N PHE A 323 13.07 -14.02 11.79
CA PHE A 323 14.52 -14.20 11.74
C PHE A 323 14.94 -15.57 11.21
N PHE A 324 14.07 -16.58 11.32
CA PHE A 324 14.28 -17.86 10.64
C PHE A 324 14.20 -17.69 9.12
N HIS A 325 13.21 -16.92 8.64
CA HIS A 325 13.16 -16.57 7.22
C HIS A 325 14.39 -15.78 6.77
N LEU A 326 14.88 -14.84 7.61
CA LEU A 326 16.10 -14.12 7.31
C LEU A 326 17.31 -15.05 7.17
N GLN A 327 17.46 -16.01 8.09
CA GLN A 327 18.49 -17.04 8.02
C GLN A 327 18.38 -17.85 6.71
N ASP A 328 17.18 -18.32 6.35
CA ASP A 328 16.96 -19.09 5.13
C ASP A 328 17.33 -18.28 3.87
N ILE A 329 17.06 -16.97 3.87
CA ILE A 329 17.48 -16.07 2.78
C ILE A 329 19.01 -16.06 2.65
N TYR A 330 19.73 -15.79 3.74
CA TYR A 330 21.20 -15.74 3.71
C TYR A 330 21.80 -17.09 3.32
N GLU A 331 21.26 -18.20 3.82
CA GLU A 331 21.68 -19.54 3.40
C GLU A 331 21.54 -19.72 1.88
N SER A 332 20.38 -19.35 1.31
CA SER A 332 20.17 -19.41 -0.14
C SER A 332 21.15 -18.53 -0.90
N VAL A 333 21.39 -17.29 -0.43
CA VAL A 333 22.36 -16.38 -1.03
C VAL A 333 23.75 -17.01 -1.04
N PHE A 334 24.28 -17.46 0.09
CA PHE A 334 25.63 -18.02 0.16
C PHE A 334 25.78 -19.30 -0.67
N ARG A 335 24.72 -20.12 -0.76
CA ARG A 335 24.70 -21.26 -1.68
C ARG A 335 24.81 -20.82 -3.14
N GLU A 336 24.05 -19.80 -3.55
CA GLU A 336 24.11 -19.25 -4.90
C GLU A 336 25.46 -18.58 -5.20
N LEU A 337 26.06 -17.87 -4.24
CA LEU A 337 27.42 -17.32 -4.39
C LEU A 337 28.47 -18.43 -4.58
N SER A 338 28.34 -19.54 -3.86
CA SER A 338 29.19 -20.72 -4.01
C SER A 338 29.05 -21.36 -5.40
N GLU A 339 27.81 -21.41 -5.94
CA GLU A 339 27.56 -21.85 -7.31
C GLU A 339 28.15 -20.89 -8.36
N MET A 340 27.96 -19.57 -8.20
CA MET A 340 28.53 -18.54 -9.08
C MET A 340 30.06 -18.59 -9.08
N LYS A 341 30.68 -18.83 -7.92
CA LYS A 341 32.12 -19.02 -7.81
C LYS A 341 32.58 -20.20 -8.67
N ARG A 342 31.94 -21.36 -8.53
CA ARG A 342 32.26 -22.56 -9.34
C ARG A 342 32.09 -22.32 -10.83
N ALA A 343 31.15 -21.45 -11.20
CA ALA A 343 30.92 -21.04 -12.58
C ALA A 343 31.84 -19.91 -13.08
N ASN A 344 32.78 -19.41 -12.25
CA ASN A 344 33.61 -18.22 -12.53
C ASN A 344 32.80 -16.96 -12.89
N SER A 345 31.59 -16.81 -12.34
CA SER A 345 30.70 -15.66 -12.54
C SER A 345 30.50 -14.81 -11.29
N LEU A 346 31.17 -15.15 -10.17
CA LEU A 346 31.03 -14.42 -8.92
C LEU A 346 31.65 -13.01 -9.01
N GLU A 347 30.82 -12.00 -8.80
CA GLU A 347 31.28 -10.62 -8.61
C GLU A 347 31.83 -10.42 -7.20
N SER A 348 33.06 -9.90 -7.08
CA SER A 348 33.69 -9.64 -5.77
C SER A 348 32.90 -8.64 -4.91
N GLY A 349 32.28 -7.64 -5.55
CA GLY A 349 31.45 -6.67 -4.82
C GLY A 349 30.22 -7.28 -4.17
N LEU A 350 29.66 -8.33 -4.78
CA LEU A 350 28.51 -9.06 -4.23
C LEU A 350 28.92 -9.91 -3.03
N SER A 351 30.04 -10.63 -3.12
CA SER A 351 30.54 -11.44 -1.99
C SER A 351 30.90 -10.57 -0.80
N ILE A 352 31.58 -9.43 -1.03
CA ILE A 352 31.93 -8.46 0.02
C ILE A 352 30.66 -7.95 0.73
N GLU A 353 29.62 -7.61 -0.04
CA GLU A 353 28.38 -7.10 0.52
C GLU A 353 27.65 -8.16 1.38
N ALA A 354 27.55 -9.40 0.88
CA ALA A 354 26.95 -10.49 1.65
C ALA A 354 27.69 -10.74 2.97
N THR A 355 29.03 -10.75 2.93
CA THR A 355 29.89 -10.86 4.10
C THR A 355 29.71 -9.71 5.09
N SER A 356 29.66 -8.47 4.59
CA SER A 356 29.47 -7.27 5.41
C SER A 356 28.15 -7.32 6.18
N GLY A 357 27.09 -7.85 5.55
CA GLY A 357 25.80 -8.08 6.20
C GLY A 357 25.91 -8.97 7.43
N VAL A 358 26.48 -10.17 7.27
CA VAL A 358 26.67 -11.13 8.38
C VAL A 358 27.50 -10.51 9.50
N ALA A 359 28.63 -9.88 9.17
CA ALA A 359 29.50 -9.22 10.14
C ALA A 359 28.77 -8.12 10.92
N THR A 360 27.91 -7.34 10.25
CA THR A 360 27.12 -6.28 10.89
C THR A 360 26.11 -6.86 11.88
N LEU A 361 25.40 -7.92 11.53
CA LEU A 361 24.46 -8.60 12.43
C LEU A 361 25.15 -9.16 13.68
N ILE A 362 26.34 -9.77 13.52
CA ILE A 362 27.19 -10.22 14.64
C ILE A 362 27.55 -9.04 15.54
N LYS A 363 28.02 -7.92 14.98
CA LYS A 363 28.43 -6.74 15.75
C LYS A 363 27.27 -6.12 16.53
N ILE A 364 26.10 -5.96 15.91
CA ILE A 364 24.90 -5.45 16.58
C ILE A 364 24.51 -6.37 17.73
N THR A 365 24.49 -7.68 17.49
CA THR A 365 24.14 -8.69 18.51
C THR A 365 25.11 -8.66 19.68
N ARG A 366 26.42 -8.68 19.43
CA ARG A 366 27.46 -8.59 20.46
C ARG A 366 27.35 -7.30 21.27
N LYS A 367 27.17 -6.17 20.59
CA LYS A 367 27.01 -4.87 21.24
C LYS A 367 25.79 -4.87 22.16
N HIS A 368 24.67 -5.43 21.72
CA HIS A 368 23.46 -5.54 22.54
C HIS A 368 23.68 -6.47 23.74
N LEU A 369 24.24 -7.66 23.54
CA LEU A 369 24.55 -8.60 24.62
C LEU A 369 25.46 -8.00 25.70
N ALA A 370 26.43 -7.17 25.31
CA ALA A 370 27.31 -6.48 26.25
C ALA A 370 26.58 -5.46 27.14
N THR A 371 25.36 -5.04 26.79
CA THR A 371 24.53 -4.14 27.62
C THR A 371 23.62 -4.89 28.59
N LEU A 372 23.48 -6.22 28.44
CA LEU A 372 22.57 -7.01 29.25
C LEU A 372 23.22 -7.47 30.56
N PRO A 373 22.44 -7.61 31.65
CA PRO A 373 22.93 -8.20 32.87
C PRO A 373 23.13 -9.72 32.70
N ALA A 374 24.03 -10.31 33.49
CA ALA A 374 24.48 -11.69 33.33
C ALA A 374 23.38 -12.74 33.48
N ASP A 375 22.38 -12.47 34.31
CA ASP A 375 21.18 -13.30 34.48
C ASP A 375 20.38 -13.38 33.16
N ARG A 376 20.16 -12.24 32.51
CA ARG A 376 19.47 -12.20 31.21
C ARG A 376 20.24 -12.87 30.10
N ILE A 377 21.56 -12.74 30.10
CA ILE A 377 22.41 -13.45 29.14
C ILE A 377 22.25 -14.96 29.35
N TYR A 378 22.27 -15.43 30.60
CA TYR A 378 22.12 -16.84 30.92
C TYR A 378 20.76 -17.40 30.48
N ASP A 379 19.67 -16.65 30.68
CA ASP A 379 18.34 -17.02 30.19
C ASP A 379 18.32 -17.24 28.66
N LEU A 380 19.03 -16.40 27.91
CA LEU A 380 19.09 -16.47 26.45
C LEU A 380 19.91 -17.66 25.90
N TYR A 381 20.78 -18.25 26.73
CA TYR A 381 21.56 -19.44 26.36
C TYR A 381 20.98 -20.73 26.94
N GLN A 382 19.94 -20.66 27.77
CA GLN A 382 19.27 -21.86 28.26
C GLN A 382 18.38 -22.47 27.16
N SER A 383 18.70 -23.71 26.78
CA SER A 383 17.80 -24.51 25.95
C SER A 383 16.48 -24.75 26.67
N ASN A 384 15.36 -24.56 25.96
CA ASN A 384 13.98 -24.68 26.47
C ASN A 384 13.53 -23.61 27.49
N ALA A 385 14.22 -22.46 27.59
CA ALA A 385 13.76 -21.35 28.44
C ALA A 385 12.38 -20.81 28.02
N ASP A 386 12.04 -20.93 26.74
CA ASP A 386 10.78 -20.47 26.17
C ASP A 386 9.91 -21.63 25.67
N GLY A 387 8.59 -21.52 25.88
CA GLY A 387 7.59 -22.49 25.40
C GLY A 387 7.34 -22.45 23.89
N TYR A 388 8.22 -21.80 23.12
CA TYR A 388 8.17 -21.73 21.66
C TYR A 388 9.30 -22.58 21.09
N ASP A 389 8.96 -23.57 20.26
CA ASP A 389 9.88 -24.45 19.51
C ASP A 389 10.78 -23.70 18.49
N HIS A 390 10.77 -22.38 18.52
CA HIS A 390 11.42 -21.52 17.55
C HIS A 390 12.43 -20.71 18.35
N GLY A 391 13.70 -21.08 18.19
CA GLY A 391 14.86 -20.46 18.83
C GLY A 391 14.89 -18.94 18.82
N ASN A 392 15.80 -18.37 19.61
CA ASN A 392 15.88 -16.91 19.82
C ASN A 392 16.70 -16.20 18.73
N ILE A 393 16.71 -14.87 18.74
CA ILE A 393 17.47 -14.04 17.77
C ILE A 393 18.96 -14.37 17.76
N ILE A 394 19.54 -14.66 18.92
CA ILE A 394 20.98 -14.93 19.04
C ILE A 394 21.28 -16.27 18.36
N GLU A 395 20.43 -17.28 18.57
CA GLU A 395 20.49 -18.56 17.88
C GLU A 395 20.34 -18.37 16.37
N ALA A 396 19.37 -17.56 15.91
CA ALA A 396 19.20 -17.29 14.48
C ALA A 396 20.42 -16.58 13.86
N VAL A 397 21.03 -15.61 14.55
CA VAL A 397 22.27 -14.95 14.08
C VAL A 397 23.45 -15.92 14.10
N ALA A 398 23.56 -16.77 15.12
CA ALA A 398 24.60 -17.78 15.21
C ALA A 398 24.46 -18.84 14.10
N GLU A 399 23.25 -19.31 13.85
CA GLU A 399 22.95 -20.30 12.81
C GLU A 399 23.13 -19.71 11.41
N LEU A 400 22.72 -18.46 11.18
CA LEU A 400 23.02 -17.72 9.95
C LEU A 400 24.54 -17.62 9.73
N THR A 401 25.30 -17.30 10.78
CA THR A 401 26.76 -17.21 10.72
C THR A 401 27.37 -18.57 10.37
N TYR A 402 26.95 -19.63 11.06
CA TYR A 402 27.39 -21.00 10.79
C TYR A 402 27.08 -21.43 9.35
N LYS A 403 25.84 -21.25 8.89
CA LYS A 403 25.40 -21.62 7.54
C LYS A 403 26.14 -20.85 6.45
N SER A 404 26.43 -19.57 6.68
CA SER A 404 27.23 -18.78 5.75
C SER A 404 28.65 -19.34 5.57
N LEU A 405 29.26 -19.87 6.64
CA LEU A 405 30.58 -20.49 6.60
C LEU A 405 30.51 -21.90 5.99
N GLU A 406 29.49 -22.69 6.34
CA GLU A 406 29.28 -24.04 5.82
C GLU A 406 29.08 -24.03 4.30
N ALA A 407 28.29 -23.09 3.78
CA ALA A 407 28.00 -22.98 2.34
C ALA A 407 29.25 -22.76 1.48
N ILE A 408 30.28 -22.10 2.03
CA ILE A 408 31.53 -21.82 1.32
C ILE A 408 32.63 -22.86 1.60
N ALA A 409 32.58 -23.55 2.74
CA ALA A 409 33.64 -24.43 3.24
C ALA A 409 34.04 -25.53 2.24
N ASN A 410 33.06 -26.17 1.60
CA ASN A 410 33.30 -27.27 0.65
C ASN A 410 34.01 -26.85 -0.64
N SER A 411 34.11 -25.54 -0.91
CA SER A 411 34.74 -25.00 -2.11
C SER A 411 35.89 -24.04 -1.80
N PHE A 412 36.39 -24.06 -0.56
CA PHE A 412 37.36 -23.08 -0.10
C PHE A 412 38.77 -23.40 -0.59
N GLU A 413 39.40 -22.46 -1.28
CA GLU A 413 40.71 -22.63 -1.94
C GLU A 413 41.86 -21.97 -1.15
N GLY A 414 41.58 -21.47 0.06
CA GLY A 414 42.58 -20.83 0.93
C GLY A 414 42.63 -19.30 0.76
N VAL A 415 43.82 -18.71 0.89
CA VAL A 415 43.99 -17.24 1.03
C VAL A 415 43.61 -16.46 -0.24
N SER A 416 43.69 -17.09 -1.41
CA SER A 416 43.28 -16.48 -2.68
C SER A 416 41.77 -16.54 -2.95
N ASP A 417 41.00 -17.18 -2.07
CA ASP A 417 39.57 -17.34 -2.22
C ASP A 417 38.82 -16.01 -2.05
N PRO A 418 37.85 -15.66 -2.94
CA PRO A 418 36.99 -14.49 -2.73
C PRO A 418 36.28 -14.46 -1.38
N PHE A 419 36.03 -15.63 -0.77
CA PHE A 419 35.43 -15.77 0.55
C PHE A 419 36.45 -15.76 1.71
N TRP A 420 37.76 -15.66 1.46
CA TRP A 420 38.76 -15.60 2.53
C TRP A 420 38.48 -14.46 3.51
N SER A 421 38.08 -13.30 2.98
CA SER A 421 37.68 -12.13 3.78
C SER A 421 36.49 -12.41 4.70
N HIS A 422 35.51 -13.21 4.23
CA HIS A 422 34.36 -13.66 5.02
C HIS A 422 34.79 -14.53 6.19
N VAL A 423 35.59 -15.57 5.91
CA VAL A 423 36.06 -16.52 6.93
C VAL A 423 36.89 -15.79 7.98
N HIS A 424 37.88 -15.02 7.54
CA HIS A 424 38.76 -14.28 8.45
C HIS A 424 37.98 -13.24 9.28
N GLY A 425 37.14 -12.43 8.63
CA GLY A 425 36.34 -11.40 9.31
C GLY A 425 35.37 -12.00 10.33
N THR A 426 34.65 -13.06 9.94
CA THR A 426 33.70 -13.75 10.83
C THR A 426 34.42 -14.38 12.03
N LEU A 427 35.56 -15.05 11.82
CA LEU A 427 36.33 -15.64 12.92
C LEU A 427 36.86 -14.57 13.87
N HIS A 428 37.33 -13.44 13.36
CA HIS A 428 37.78 -12.31 14.18
C HIS A 428 36.61 -11.67 14.96
N ASP A 429 35.45 -11.53 14.33
CA ASP A 429 34.25 -10.97 14.96
C ASP A 429 33.61 -11.93 15.97
N LEU A 430 33.79 -13.25 15.85
CA LEU A 430 33.32 -14.25 16.83
C LEU A 430 34.34 -14.45 17.97
N PHE A 431 35.59 -14.69 17.60
CA PHE A 431 36.72 -14.90 18.49
C PHE A 431 37.69 -13.74 18.31
N PRO A 432 37.47 -12.59 18.98
CA PRO A 432 38.47 -11.55 19.00
C PRO A 432 39.71 -12.17 19.65
N PHE A 433 40.70 -12.51 18.83
CA PHE A 433 42.01 -12.85 19.31
C PHE A 433 42.45 -11.68 20.18
N TYR A 434 42.98 -11.94 21.37
CA TYR A 434 43.47 -10.90 22.27
C TYR A 434 44.60 -10.12 21.57
N GLU A 435 44.26 -9.12 20.75
CA GLU A 435 45.23 -8.24 20.09
C GLU A 435 45.84 -7.25 21.07
N ASN A 436 45.30 -7.16 22.30
CA ASN A 436 45.92 -6.41 23.39
C ASN A 436 46.68 -7.34 24.33
N GLY A 437 47.93 -7.59 23.98
CA GLY A 437 49.00 -7.97 24.91
C GLY A 437 49.31 -6.86 25.92
N THR A 438 48.33 -6.49 26.74
CA THR A 438 48.56 -5.84 28.03
C THR A 438 47.81 -6.64 29.09
N CYS A 439 48.41 -7.77 29.48
CA CYS A 439 48.37 -8.15 30.88
C CYS A 439 48.95 -6.98 31.68
N GLN A 440 48.11 -6.28 32.43
CA GLN A 440 48.53 -5.65 33.68
C GLN A 440 48.06 -6.52 34.83
#